data_AF-A0ABD1MMX9-F1
#
_entry.id   AF-A0ABD1MMX9-F1
#
_cell.length_a   1.000
_cell.length_b   1.000
_cell.length_c   1.000
_cell.angle_alpha   90.00
_cell.angle_beta   90.00
_cell.angle_gamma   90.00
#
_symmetry.space_group_name_H-M   'P 1'
#
loop_
_entity.id
_entity.type
_entity.pdbx_description
1 polymer ?
#
loop_
_entity_poly.entity_id
_entity_poly.type
_entity_poly.pdbx_seq_one_letter_code
_entity_poly.pdbx_strand_id
1 'polypeptide(L)'
;MSIVGAVYDVTEWLHRHPGGSLPLLTLAGRDATDAFLAFHPSSAALLLPWLSKNLRLSDHAVSPTSSDYRRLLSELSGAGLFERKGHTTVALLSVILLLLVLSVAGVVLSERASVHALSYALMRHYNVMRSPGVNRVVQILSGNVLAGISIGWWKWNHNAHHISCNSPNFDPDLQHLPFFVVLSSFFSSLTSRFYDRKLSFGSLARSLVSYQH
;
A
#
# COMPACT_ATOMS: atom_id res chain seq x y z
N MET A 1 0.64 6.36 -20.13
CA MET A 1 0.08 5.03 -19.74
C MET A 1 -1.22 4.82 -20.47
N SER A 2 -1.82 3.62 -20.43
CA SER A 2 -3.17 3.41 -20.97
C SER A 2 -4.15 2.93 -19.91
N ILE A 3 -5.44 3.24 -20.09
CA ILE A 3 -6.55 2.67 -19.33
C ILE A 3 -7.63 2.27 -20.34
N VAL A 4 -7.99 0.99 -20.38
CA VAL A 4 -8.92 0.36 -21.33
C VAL A 4 -8.54 0.70 -22.78
N GLY A 5 -7.25 0.58 -23.08
CA GLY A 5 -6.67 0.88 -24.40
C GLY A 5 -6.60 2.36 -24.79
N ALA A 6 -7.24 3.27 -24.05
CA ALA A 6 -7.08 4.72 -24.26
C ALA A 6 -5.78 5.23 -23.63
N VAL A 7 -5.07 6.12 -24.32
CA VAL A 7 -3.75 6.62 -23.91
C VAL A 7 -3.89 7.96 -23.17
N TYR A 8 -3.23 8.03 -22.02
CA TYR A 8 -3.21 9.18 -21.12
C TYR A 8 -1.78 9.67 -20.88
N ASP A 9 -1.62 10.99 -20.96
CA ASP A 9 -0.41 11.69 -20.55
C ASP A 9 -0.62 12.26 -19.16
N VAL A 10 0.15 11.76 -18.21
CA VAL A 10 0.04 12.11 -16.80
C VAL A 10 1.28 12.83 -16.29
N THR A 11 2.12 13.34 -17.19
CA THR A 11 3.40 14.00 -16.85
C THR A 11 3.17 15.17 -15.90
N GLU A 12 2.30 16.09 -16.26
CA GLU A 12 1.94 17.26 -15.43
C GLU A 12 1.13 16.87 -14.19
N TRP A 13 0.40 15.75 -14.26
CA TRP A 13 -0.41 15.25 -13.14
C TRP A 13 0.43 14.55 -12.07
N LEU A 14 1.68 14.19 -12.39
CA LEU A 14 2.57 13.40 -11.53
C LEU A 14 2.69 13.95 -10.11
N HIS A 15 2.83 15.27 -9.98
CA HIS A 15 3.01 15.94 -8.69
C HIS A 15 1.70 16.30 -7.99
N ARG A 16 0.55 16.14 -8.67
CA ARG A 16 -0.79 16.49 -8.18
C ARG A 16 -1.62 15.26 -7.82
N HIS A 17 -1.20 14.08 -8.27
CA HIS A 17 -1.88 12.84 -7.98
C HIS A 17 -1.94 12.58 -6.46
N PRO A 18 -3.14 12.41 -5.85
CA PRO A 18 -3.28 12.23 -4.40
C PRO A 18 -2.58 10.98 -3.85
N GLY A 19 -2.35 9.96 -4.69
CA GLY A 19 -1.59 8.76 -4.34
C GLY A 19 -0.07 8.93 -4.43
N GLY A 20 0.43 10.13 -4.77
CA GLY A 20 1.84 10.40 -5.03
C GLY A 20 2.27 10.09 -6.47
N SER A 21 3.53 10.37 -6.79
CA SER A 21 4.11 10.22 -8.13
C SER A 21 4.47 8.77 -8.48
N LEU A 22 4.94 8.00 -7.49
CA LEU A 22 5.42 6.64 -7.66
C LEU A 22 4.46 5.71 -8.42
N PRO A 23 3.14 5.66 -8.13
CA PRO A 23 2.22 4.79 -8.85
C PRO A 23 2.19 5.06 -10.36
N LEU A 24 2.31 6.33 -10.75
CA LEU A 24 2.31 6.73 -12.15
C LEU A 24 3.64 6.41 -12.83
N LEU A 25 4.76 6.54 -12.11
CA LEU A 25 6.10 6.18 -12.63
C LEU A 25 6.24 4.67 -12.84
N THR A 26 5.78 3.86 -11.87
CA THR A 26 5.85 2.39 -11.99
C THR A 26 5.02 1.87 -13.17
N LEU A 27 3.89 2.54 -13.46
CA LEU A 27 2.98 2.16 -14.54
C LEU A 27 3.18 2.98 -15.82
N ALA A 28 4.25 3.79 -15.89
CA ALA A 28 4.57 4.57 -17.07
C ALA A 28 4.78 3.64 -18.29
N GLY A 29 4.14 3.98 -19.41
CA GLY A 29 4.19 3.18 -20.63
C GLY A 29 3.44 1.84 -20.58
N ARG A 30 2.71 1.53 -19.51
CA ARG A 30 1.96 0.27 -19.36
C ARG A 30 0.45 0.49 -19.39
N ASP A 31 -0.30 -0.60 -19.54
CA ASP A 31 -1.74 -0.63 -19.23
C ASP A 31 -1.94 -0.62 -17.71
N ALA A 32 -2.52 0.47 -17.21
CA ALA A 32 -2.78 0.73 -15.81
C ALA A 32 -4.23 0.44 -15.41
N THR A 33 -5.04 -0.18 -16.28
CA THR A 33 -6.48 -0.42 -16.05
C THR A 33 -6.75 -1.11 -14.72
N ASP A 34 -6.07 -2.22 -14.44
CA ASP A 34 -6.35 -3.03 -13.25
C ASP A 34 -5.98 -2.26 -11.97
N ALA A 35 -4.85 -1.56 -11.98
CA ALA A 35 -4.45 -0.68 -10.88
C ALA A 35 -5.41 0.50 -10.70
N PHE A 36 -5.90 1.09 -11.79
CA PHE A 36 -6.89 2.17 -11.72
C PHE A 36 -8.17 1.68 -11.03
N LEU A 37 -8.70 0.53 -11.47
CA LEU A 37 -9.90 -0.09 -10.90
C LEU A 37 -9.72 -0.50 -9.42
N ALA A 38 -8.53 -0.98 -9.05
CA ALA A 38 -8.26 -1.42 -7.69
C ALA A 38 -8.24 -0.27 -6.67
N PHE A 39 -7.67 0.89 -7.06
CA PHE A 39 -7.32 1.95 -6.12
C PHE A 39 -8.21 3.20 -6.20
N HIS A 40 -9.02 3.34 -7.25
CA HIS A 40 -9.80 4.56 -7.47
C HIS A 40 -11.31 4.33 -7.35
N PRO A 41 -12.04 5.27 -6.72
CA PRO A 41 -13.49 5.30 -6.83
C PRO A 41 -13.91 5.67 -8.26
N SER A 42 -15.14 5.33 -8.65
CA SER A 42 -15.69 5.65 -9.98
C SER A 42 -15.65 7.14 -10.31
N SER A 43 -15.71 8.02 -9.30
CA SER A 43 -15.60 9.48 -9.48
C SER A 43 -14.24 9.92 -10.02
N ALA A 44 -13.17 9.15 -9.83
CA ALA A 44 -11.85 9.46 -10.39
C ALA A 44 -11.85 9.38 -11.93
N ALA A 45 -12.73 8.58 -12.52
CA ALA A 45 -12.85 8.46 -13.98
C ALA A 45 -13.25 9.80 -14.63
N LEU A 46 -13.87 10.72 -13.88
CA LEU A 46 -14.22 12.07 -14.35
C LEU A 46 -12.99 12.93 -14.70
N LEU A 47 -11.81 12.59 -14.18
CA LEU A 47 -10.56 13.29 -14.49
C LEU A 47 -9.88 12.77 -15.76
N LEU A 48 -10.21 11.55 -16.21
CA LEU A 48 -9.56 10.92 -17.36
C LEU A 48 -9.68 11.73 -18.67
N PRO A 49 -10.84 12.33 -19.02
CA PRO A 49 -10.94 13.13 -20.24
C PRO A 49 -9.92 14.27 -20.33
N TRP A 50 -9.57 14.90 -19.20
CA TRP A 50 -8.60 15.99 -19.14
C TRP A 50 -7.15 15.53 -19.37
N LEU A 51 -6.87 14.24 -19.17
CA LEU A 51 -5.55 13.62 -19.32
C LEU A 51 -5.43 12.84 -20.64
N SER A 52 -6.52 12.71 -21.38
CA SER A 52 -6.61 11.93 -22.62
C SER A 52 -5.84 12.61 -23.74
N LYS A 53 -5.10 11.84 -24.53
CA LYS A 53 -4.53 12.29 -25.81
C LYS A 53 -5.45 12.00 -26.99
N ASN A 54 -6.64 11.45 -26.76
CA ASN A 54 -7.55 10.93 -27.79
C ASN A 54 -6.89 9.89 -28.71
N LEU A 55 -5.90 9.18 -28.17
CA LEU A 55 -5.22 8.07 -28.83
C LEU A 55 -5.68 6.76 -28.20
N ARG A 56 -5.72 5.71 -29.01
CA ARG A 56 -5.97 4.33 -28.58
C ARG A 56 -4.86 3.42 -29.06
N LEU A 57 -4.52 2.44 -28.24
CA LEU A 57 -3.59 1.39 -28.61
C LEU A 57 -4.23 0.51 -29.69
N SER A 58 -3.51 0.28 -30.79
CA SER A 58 -3.96 -0.56 -31.90
C SER A 58 -3.97 -2.05 -31.55
N ASP A 59 -3.11 -2.44 -30.63
CA ASP A 59 -2.81 -3.81 -30.18
C ASP A 59 -3.28 -4.04 -28.74
N HIS A 60 -4.32 -3.32 -28.30
CA HIS A 60 -4.86 -3.50 -26.96
C HIS A 60 -5.37 -4.94 -26.76
N ALA A 61 -4.64 -5.70 -25.95
CA ALA A 61 -5.01 -7.04 -25.53
C ALA A 61 -5.11 -7.10 -24.01
N VAL A 62 -6.12 -7.79 -23.50
CA VAL A 62 -6.32 -8.04 -22.08
C VAL A 62 -5.83 -9.45 -21.78
N SER A 63 -4.92 -9.59 -20.82
CA SER A 63 -4.43 -10.92 -20.41
C SER A 63 -5.56 -11.75 -19.77
N PRO A 64 -5.50 -13.09 -19.82
CA PRO A 64 -6.46 -13.95 -19.13
C PRO A 64 -6.58 -13.60 -17.63
N THR A 65 -5.45 -13.38 -16.96
CA THR A 65 -5.41 -12.99 -15.53
C THR A 65 -6.10 -11.65 -15.28
N SER A 66 -5.85 -10.65 -16.12
CA SER A 66 -6.54 -9.35 -16.02
C SER A 66 -8.03 -9.48 -16.27
N SER A 67 -8.44 -10.33 -17.21
CA SER A 67 -9.85 -10.62 -17.49
C SER A 67 -10.54 -11.25 -16.27
N ASP A 68 -9.93 -12.28 -15.68
CA ASP A 68 -10.46 -12.95 -14.48
C ASP A 68 -10.53 -11.99 -13.28
N TYR A 69 -9.50 -11.17 -13.08
CA TYR A 69 -9.49 -10.13 -12.06
C TYR A 69 -10.66 -9.16 -12.22
N ARG A 70 -10.88 -8.62 -13.43
CA ARG A 70 -11.97 -7.68 -13.72
C ARG A 70 -13.33 -8.32 -13.53
N ARG A 71 -13.48 -9.59 -13.92
CA ARG A 71 -14.70 -10.36 -13.69
C ARG A 71 -14.98 -10.50 -12.19
N LEU A 72 -14.00 -10.95 -11.41
CA LEU A 72 -14.13 -11.07 -9.95
C LEU A 72 -14.48 -9.72 -9.32
N LEU A 73 -13.80 -8.65 -9.71
CA LEU A 73 -14.09 -7.30 -9.22
C LEU A 73 -15.54 -6.89 -9.51
N SER A 74 -16.04 -7.20 -10.71
CA SER A 74 -17.43 -6.94 -11.09
C SER A 74 -18.42 -7.75 -10.25
N GLU A 75 -18.16 -9.03 -10.00
CA GLU A 75 -19.00 -9.89 -9.17
C GLU A 75 -19.05 -9.38 -7.71
N LEU A 76 -17.90 -9.06 -7.12
CA LEU A 76 -17.80 -8.53 -5.76
C LEU A 76 -18.48 -7.15 -5.63
N SER A 77 -18.32 -6.29 -6.63
CA SER A 77 -18.96 -4.97 -6.68
C SER A 77 -20.47 -5.09 -6.83
N GLY A 78 -20.94 -5.97 -7.72
CA GLY A 78 -22.36 -6.24 -7.92
C GLY A 78 -23.03 -6.85 -6.68
N ALA A 79 -22.29 -7.61 -5.89
CA ALA A 79 -22.72 -8.12 -4.59
C ALA A 79 -22.74 -7.04 -3.47
N GLY A 80 -22.29 -5.82 -3.76
CA GLY A 80 -22.24 -4.71 -2.79
C GLY A 80 -21.21 -4.91 -1.68
N LEU A 81 -20.18 -5.73 -1.89
CA LEU A 81 -19.17 -6.04 -0.86
C LEU A 81 -18.21 -4.87 -0.59
N PHE A 82 -18.12 -3.91 -1.51
CA PHE A 82 -17.34 -2.68 -1.34
C PHE A 82 -18.16 -1.51 -0.77
N GLU A 83 -19.48 -1.68 -0.59
CA GLU A 83 -20.34 -0.64 -0.04
C GLU A 83 -20.10 -0.44 1.46
N ARG A 84 -19.95 0.83 1.88
CA ARG A 84 -19.68 1.17 3.28
C ARG A 84 -20.93 1.06 4.13
N LYS A 85 -21.14 -0.10 4.76
CA LYS A 85 -22.21 -0.29 5.75
C LYS A 85 -21.84 0.35 7.08
N GLY A 86 -22.46 1.49 7.39
CA GLY A 86 -22.19 2.27 8.59
C GLY A 86 -22.26 1.50 9.91
N HIS A 87 -23.20 0.54 10.02
CA HIS A 87 -23.37 -0.28 11.22
C HIS A 87 -22.17 -1.21 11.46
N THR A 88 -21.57 -1.76 10.40
CA THR A 88 -20.38 -2.61 10.50
C THR A 88 -19.20 -1.81 11.04
N THR A 89 -19.03 -0.56 10.61
CA THR A 89 -18.02 0.37 11.15
C THR A 89 -18.21 0.61 12.64
N VAL A 90 -19.45 0.87 13.07
CA VAL A 90 -19.75 1.11 14.51
C VAL A 90 -19.51 -0.15 15.33
N ALA A 91 -19.96 -1.32 14.86
CA ALA A 91 -19.71 -2.59 15.55
C ALA A 91 -18.22 -2.90 15.69
N LEU A 92 -17.43 -2.71 14.62
CA LEU A 92 -15.97 -2.88 14.65
C LEU A 92 -15.31 -1.90 15.62
N LEU A 93 -15.72 -0.62 15.63
CA LEU A 93 -15.21 0.37 16.59
C LEU A 93 -15.54 0.00 18.04
N SER A 94 -16.74 -0.51 18.31
CA SER A 94 -17.13 -0.98 19.63
C SER A 94 -16.29 -2.18 20.08
N VAL A 95 -16.00 -3.12 19.18
CA VAL A 95 -15.09 -4.26 19.45
C VAL A 95 -13.67 -3.76 19.72
N ILE A 96 -13.14 -2.85 18.90
CA ILE A 96 -11.81 -2.26 19.12
C ILE A 96 -11.74 -1.54 20.46
N LEU A 97 -12.77 -0.75 20.82
CA LEU A 97 -12.83 -0.06 22.10
C LEU A 97 -12.89 -1.04 23.28
N LEU A 98 -13.65 -2.12 23.18
CA LEU A 98 -13.69 -3.18 24.19
C LEU A 98 -12.31 -3.83 24.35
N LEU A 99 -11.65 -4.19 23.24
CA LEU A 99 -10.29 -4.76 23.25
C LEU A 99 -9.28 -3.80 23.86
N LEU A 100 -9.41 -2.50 23.60
CA LEU A 100 -8.58 -1.47 24.21
C LEU A 100 -8.77 -1.40 25.73
N VAL A 101 -10.02 -1.37 26.20
CA VAL A 101 -10.34 -1.36 27.64
C VAL A 101 -9.80 -2.61 28.33
N LEU A 102 -10.00 -3.79 27.73
CA LEU A 102 -9.46 -5.05 28.25
C LEU A 102 -7.93 -5.07 28.28
N SER A 103 -7.28 -4.49 27.29
CA SER A 103 -5.81 -4.38 27.24
C SER A 103 -5.27 -3.45 28.33
N VAL A 104 -5.90 -2.28 28.51
CA VAL A 104 -5.52 -1.35 29.59
C VAL A 104 -5.77 -1.98 30.96
N ALA A 105 -6.92 -2.61 31.16
CA ALA A 105 -7.23 -3.32 32.40
C ALA A 105 -6.24 -4.47 32.65
N GLY A 106 -5.89 -5.25 31.62
CA GLY A 106 -4.89 -6.32 31.73
C GLY A 106 -3.52 -5.83 32.15
N VAL A 107 -3.09 -4.65 31.66
CA VAL A 107 -1.82 -4.03 32.04
C VAL A 107 -1.85 -3.50 33.48
N VAL A 108 -2.94 -2.81 33.87
CA VAL A 108 -3.06 -2.18 35.19
C VAL A 108 -3.31 -3.19 36.30
N LEU A 109 -4.06 -4.26 36.02
CA LEU A 109 -4.53 -5.21 37.03
C LEU A 109 -3.68 -6.48 37.15
N SER A 110 -2.69 -6.69 36.28
CA SER A 110 -1.88 -7.90 36.28
C SER A 110 -0.41 -7.60 36.00
N GLU A 111 0.49 -8.16 36.79
CA GLU A 111 1.95 -8.04 36.60
C GLU A 111 2.54 -9.13 35.68
N ARG A 112 1.71 -10.06 35.22
CA ARG A 112 2.15 -11.18 34.36
C ARG A 112 2.57 -10.68 32.97
N ALA A 113 3.82 -10.94 32.60
CA ALA A 113 4.39 -10.59 31.30
C ALA A 113 3.56 -11.12 30.10
N SER A 114 2.94 -12.31 30.23
CA SER A 114 2.07 -12.87 29.19
C SER A 114 0.79 -12.05 28.95
N VAL A 115 0.24 -11.45 30.00
CA VAL A 115 -0.94 -10.57 29.91
C VAL A 115 -0.56 -9.25 29.24
N HIS A 116 0.63 -8.72 29.53
CA HIS A 116 1.14 -7.52 28.86
C HIS A 116 1.44 -7.78 27.37
N ALA A 117 2.04 -8.93 27.04
CA ALA A 117 2.28 -9.34 25.66
C ALA A 117 0.97 -9.50 24.86
N LEU A 118 -0.05 -10.10 25.46
CA LEU A 118 -1.38 -10.23 24.85
C LEU A 118 -2.06 -8.87 24.67
N SER A 119 -1.98 -7.99 25.67
CA SER A 119 -2.55 -6.64 25.63
C SER A 119 -1.92 -5.80 24.50
N TYR A 120 -0.60 -5.93 24.30
CA TYR A 120 0.10 -5.28 23.18
C TYR A 120 -0.37 -5.82 21.81
N ALA A 121 -0.61 -7.13 21.69
CA ALA A 121 -1.07 -7.73 20.45
C ALA A 121 -2.49 -7.27 20.05
N LEU A 122 -3.39 -7.10 21.02
CA LEU A 122 -4.78 -6.70 20.80
C LEU A 122 -4.96 -5.24 20.36
N MET A 123 -3.98 -4.36 20.63
CA MET A 123 -4.03 -2.95 20.22
C MET A 123 -3.70 -2.71 18.74
N ARG A 124 -3.42 -3.77 17.97
CA ARG A 124 -3.00 -3.65 16.57
C ARG A 124 -4.16 -3.83 15.60
N HIS A 125 -5.03 -2.82 15.48
CA HIS A 125 -6.04 -2.76 14.41
C HIS A 125 -6.18 -1.34 13.86
N TYR A 126 -6.01 -1.18 12.54
CA TYR A 126 -6.06 0.12 11.87
C TYR A 126 -7.19 0.18 10.84
N ASN A 127 -7.84 1.35 10.80
CA ASN A 127 -8.68 1.90 9.72
C ASN A 127 -10.19 1.67 9.84
N VAL A 128 -10.86 2.44 10.71
CA VAL A 128 -12.33 2.39 10.89
C VAL A 128 -12.93 3.80 11.15
N MET A 129 -12.48 4.85 10.47
CA MET A 129 -12.97 6.23 10.73
C MET A 129 -13.69 6.83 9.52
N ARG A 130 -14.83 7.49 9.77
CA ARG A 130 -15.69 8.10 8.74
C ARG A 130 -15.15 9.41 8.16
N SER A 131 -14.39 10.19 8.93
CA SER A 131 -13.87 11.49 8.47
C SER A 131 -12.35 11.45 8.25
N PRO A 132 -11.84 12.00 7.14
CA PRO A 132 -10.40 12.02 6.84
C PRO A 132 -9.56 12.75 7.90
N GLY A 133 -10.11 13.84 8.47
CA GLY A 133 -9.42 14.63 9.50
C GLY A 133 -9.25 13.90 10.82
N VAL A 134 -10.33 13.29 11.34
CA VAL A 134 -10.28 12.51 12.59
C VAL A 134 -9.42 11.26 12.39
N ASN A 135 -9.51 10.61 11.21
CA ASN A 135 -8.62 9.50 10.88
C ASN A 135 -7.14 9.92 10.92
N ARG A 136 -6.81 11.11 10.40
CA ARG A 136 -5.44 11.63 10.43
C ARG A 136 -4.95 11.92 11.85
N VAL A 137 -5.77 12.55 12.69
CA VAL A 137 -5.42 12.84 14.09
C VAL A 137 -5.18 11.54 14.87
N VAL A 138 -6.11 10.59 14.78
CA VAL A 138 -5.97 9.31 15.49
C VAL A 138 -4.75 8.55 15.01
N GLN A 139 -4.49 8.52 13.69
CA GLN A 139 -3.27 7.89 13.17
C GLN A 139 -2.00 8.57 13.70
N ILE A 140 -1.93 9.90 13.74
CA ILE A 140 -0.75 10.60 14.27
C ILE A 140 -0.56 10.26 15.76
N LEU A 141 -1.63 10.28 16.54
CA LEU A 141 -1.55 9.94 17.97
C LEU A 141 -1.13 8.48 18.18
N SER A 142 -1.79 7.52 17.53
CA SER A 142 -1.50 6.10 17.73
C SER A 142 -0.17 5.67 17.12
N GLY A 143 0.11 6.09 15.88
CA GLY A 143 1.33 5.73 15.18
C GLY A 143 2.54 6.50 15.71
N ASN A 144 2.51 7.83 15.63
CA ASN A 144 3.70 8.62 15.93
C ASN A 144 3.98 8.68 17.43
N VAL A 145 2.96 9.02 18.26
CA VAL A 145 3.17 9.28 19.69
C VAL A 145 3.23 7.98 20.49
N LEU A 146 2.28 7.07 20.29
CA LEU A 146 2.20 5.84 21.09
C LEU A 146 3.10 4.72 20.58
N ALA A 147 3.13 4.49 19.26
CA ALA A 147 3.92 3.39 18.68
C ALA A 147 5.32 3.80 18.19
N GLY A 148 5.64 5.11 18.16
CA GLY A 148 6.92 5.61 17.68
C GLY A 148 7.17 5.45 16.17
N ILE A 149 6.13 5.13 15.39
CA ILE A 149 6.21 4.91 13.94
C ILE A 149 5.60 6.12 13.22
N SER A 150 6.37 6.76 12.34
CA SER A 150 5.84 7.81 11.48
C SER A 150 4.78 7.24 10.53
N ILE A 151 3.52 7.63 10.73
CA ILE A 151 2.43 7.26 9.82
C ILE A 151 2.67 7.77 8.40
N GLY A 152 3.33 8.92 8.24
CA GLY A 152 3.68 9.43 6.91
C GLY A 152 4.60 8.45 6.18
N TRP A 153 5.66 8.01 6.85
CA TRP A 153 6.60 7.03 6.31
C TRP A 153 5.93 5.67 6.07
N TRP A 154 5.16 5.18 7.06
CA TRP A 154 4.45 3.90 6.93
C TRP A 154 3.50 3.91 5.72
N LYS A 155 2.67 4.95 5.56
CA LYS A 155 1.76 5.07 4.42
C LYS A 155 2.51 5.12 3.09
N TRP A 156 3.63 5.85 3.03
CA TRP A 156 4.43 5.94 1.81
C TRP A 156 5.03 4.59 1.42
N ASN A 157 5.64 3.88 2.37
CA ASN A 157 6.26 2.57 2.17
C ASN A 157 5.22 1.48 1.84
N HIS A 158 4.16 1.40 2.65
CA HIS A 158 3.09 0.41 2.51
C HIS A 158 2.31 0.55 1.20
N ASN A 159 1.99 1.79 0.80
CA ASN A 159 1.32 2.01 -0.48
C ASN A 159 2.23 1.62 -1.66
N ALA A 160 3.53 1.90 -1.58
CA ALA A 160 4.47 1.49 -2.62
C ALA A 160 4.56 -0.04 -2.74
N HIS A 161 4.64 -0.74 -1.61
CA HIS A 161 4.58 -2.20 -1.56
C HIS A 161 3.29 -2.72 -2.23
N HIS A 162 2.11 -2.21 -1.88
CA HIS A 162 0.86 -2.72 -2.48
C HIS A 162 0.71 -2.42 -3.97
N ILE A 163 1.32 -1.35 -4.46
CA ILE A 163 1.26 -0.97 -5.88
C ILE A 163 2.28 -1.75 -6.71
N SER A 164 3.40 -2.14 -6.10
CA SER A 164 4.51 -2.79 -6.79
C SER A 164 5.00 -4.01 -6.02
N CYS A 165 4.06 -4.80 -5.49
CA CYS A 165 4.35 -5.90 -4.60
C CYS A 165 5.29 -6.89 -5.28
N ASN A 166 6.33 -7.30 -4.56
CA ASN A 166 7.37 -8.20 -5.03
C ASN A 166 8.15 -7.68 -6.26
N SER A 167 8.09 -6.38 -6.55
CA SER A 167 8.89 -5.77 -7.62
C SER A 167 10.29 -5.42 -7.12
N PRO A 168 11.36 -6.02 -7.67
CA PRO A 168 12.74 -5.75 -7.24
C PRO A 168 13.07 -4.26 -7.11
N ASN A 169 12.73 -3.48 -8.13
CA ASN A 169 13.14 -2.08 -8.25
C ASN A 169 12.22 -1.11 -7.49
N PHE A 170 10.97 -1.49 -7.23
CA PHE A 170 9.92 -0.56 -6.78
C PHE A 170 9.33 -0.92 -5.41
N ASP A 171 9.49 -2.15 -4.95
CA ASP A 171 9.01 -2.60 -3.65
C ASP A 171 10.07 -2.31 -2.56
N PRO A 172 9.81 -1.38 -1.63
CA PRO A 172 10.74 -1.13 -0.53
C PRO A 172 10.86 -2.31 0.43
N ASP A 173 9.86 -3.20 0.50
CA ASP A 173 9.83 -4.32 1.46
C ASP A 173 10.76 -5.47 1.05
N LEU A 174 11.42 -5.38 -0.10
CA LEU A 174 12.49 -6.30 -0.50
C LEU A 174 13.88 -5.70 -0.26
N GLN A 175 13.97 -4.39 -0.10
CA GLN A 175 15.19 -3.60 -0.31
C GLN A 175 16.01 -3.42 0.97
N HIS A 176 16.48 -4.53 1.54
CA HIS A 176 17.13 -4.58 2.85
C HIS A 176 18.67 -4.55 2.82
N LEU A 177 19.28 -4.32 1.65
CA LEU A 177 20.73 -4.16 1.57
C LEU A 177 21.21 -2.98 2.45
N PRO A 178 22.33 -3.13 3.17
CA PRO A 178 23.31 -4.21 3.07
C PRO A 178 23.06 -5.42 4.00
N PHE A 179 21.96 -5.46 4.74
CA PHE A 179 21.76 -6.47 5.80
C PHE A 179 21.22 -7.80 5.28
N PHE A 180 20.23 -7.77 4.39
CA PHE A 180 19.62 -8.97 3.84
C PHE A 180 19.47 -8.87 2.32
N VAL A 181 19.58 -10.02 1.65
CA VAL A 181 19.27 -10.21 0.24
C VAL A 181 18.06 -11.13 0.12
N VAL A 182 16.98 -10.63 -0.46
CA VAL A 182 15.73 -11.38 -0.63
C VAL A 182 15.65 -12.05 -2.02
N LEU A 183 16.38 -11.52 -3.00
CA LEU A 183 16.43 -12.05 -4.37
C LEU A 183 17.87 -12.17 -4.89
N SER A 184 18.15 -13.22 -5.66
CA SER A 184 19.47 -13.45 -6.26
C SER A 184 19.93 -12.33 -7.18
N SER A 185 19.01 -11.59 -7.80
CA SER A 185 19.32 -10.43 -8.64
C SER A 185 19.98 -9.28 -7.86
N PHE A 186 19.94 -9.28 -6.53
CA PHE A 186 20.52 -8.20 -5.72
C PHE A 186 22.04 -8.36 -5.55
N PHE A 187 22.58 -9.56 -5.79
CA PHE A 187 24.02 -9.82 -5.76
C PHE A 187 24.80 -9.02 -6.83
N SER A 188 24.13 -8.59 -7.90
CA SER A 188 24.70 -7.71 -8.93
C SER A 188 24.47 -6.21 -8.67
N SER A 189 24.03 -5.83 -7.47
CA SER A 189 23.50 -4.50 -7.12
C SER A 189 22.18 -4.17 -7.80
N LEU A 190 21.35 -3.37 -7.13
CA LEU A 190 20.02 -2.99 -7.57
C LEU A 190 19.90 -1.47 -7.62
N THR A 191 19.20 -0.92 -8.61
CA THR A 191 18.79 0.49 -8.58
C THR A 191 17.35 0.57 -8.06
N SER A 192 17.20 1.05 -6.82
CA SER A 192 15.88 1.30 -6.24
C SER A 192 15.27 2.53 -6.89
N ARG A 193 14.13 2.34 -7.57
CA ARG A 193 13.29 3.42 -8.09
C ARG A 193 12.40 4.02 -7.01
N PHE A 194 12.19 3.31 -5.91
CA PHE A 194 11.46 3.82 -4.75
C PHE A 194 12.29 4.85 -3.95
N TYR A 195 13.52 4.48 -3.59
CA TYR A 195 14.45 5.35 -2.85
C TYR A 195 15.31 6.25 -3.76
N ASP A 196 15.16 6.11 -5.07
CA ASP A 196 15.99 6.75 -6.09
C ASP A 196 17.50 6.65 -5.82
N ARG A 197 17.95 5.43 -5.48
CA ARG A 197 19.35 5.17 -5.13
C ARG A 197 19.81 3.79 -5.56
N LYS A 198 21.12 3.65 -5.77
CA LYS A 198 21.76 2.36 -6.03
C LYS A 198 22.04 1.62 -4.72
N LEU A 199 21.38 0.49 -4.52
CA LEU A 199 21.68 -0.47 -3.46
C LEU A 199 22.83 -1.36 -3.94
N SER A 200 24.05 -0.98 -3.54
CA SER A 200 25.27 -1.62 -4.01
C SER A 200 25.60 -2.86 -3.20
N PHE A 201 25.86 -3.98 -3.87
CA PHE A 201 26.36 -5.21 -3.24
C PHE A 201 27.89 -5.14 -3.08
N GLY A 202 28.31 -4.30 -2.13
CA GLY A 202 29.72 -4.07 -1.79
C GLY A 202 30.29 -5.08 -0.79
N SER A 203 31.50 -4.84 -0.32
CA SER A 203 32.17 -5.74 0.64
C SER A 203 31.44 -5.82 1.99
N LEU A 204 30.85 -4.71 2.45
CA LEU A 204 30.01 -4.71 3.66
C LEU A 204 28.76 -5.58 3.49
N ALA A 205 28.06 -5.45 2.35
CA ALA A 205 26.90 -6.28 2.05
C ALA A 205 27.27 -7.76 1.93
N ARG A 206 28.39 -8.08 1.25
CA ARG A 206 28.93 -9.44 1.19
C ARG A 206 29.18 -10.03 2.58
N SER A 207 29.79 -9.25 3.48
CA SER A 207 30.12 -9.70 4.83
C SER A 207 28.89 -9.90 5.72
N LEU A 208 27.84 -9.09 5.55
CA LEU A 208 26.62 -9.24 6.36
C LEU A 208 25.75 -10.38 5.82
N VAL A 209 25.60 -10.45 4.49
CA VAL A 209 24.76 -11.44 3.81
C VAL A 209 25.39 -12.84 3.83
N SER A 210 26.71 -12.99 3.98
CA SER A 210 27.34 -14.33 4.08
C SER A 210 26.86 -15.17 5.27
N TYR A 211 26.26 -14.53 6.27
CA TYR A 211 25.68 -15.20 7.44
C TYR A 211 24.16 -15.39 7.34
N GLN A 212 23.55 -14.97 6.23
CA GLN A 212 22.14 -15.19 5.97
C GLN A 212 21.94 -16.66 5.56
N HIS A 213 21.14 -17.40 6.34
CA HIS A 213 20.85 -18.83 6.16
C HIS A 213 20.01 -19.12 4.91
#